data_AF-A0A656GIU5-F1
#
_entry.id   AF-A0A656GIU5-F1
#
_cell.length_a   1.000
_cell.length_b   1.000
_cell.length_c   1.000
_cell.angle_alpha   90.00
_cell.angle_beta   90.00
_cell.angle_gamma   90.00
#
_symmetry.space_group_name_H-M   'P 1'
#
loop_
_entity.id
_entity.type
_entity.pdbx_description
1 polymer ?
#
loop_
_entity_poly.entity_id
_entity_poly.type
_entity_poly.pdbx_seq_one_letter_code
_entity_poly.pdbx_strand_id
1 'polypeptide(L)'
;MMLYRLFSQAVAFFQSRRLIVLMAVSPGSAFAVLPAAQAPTRGTGTSFAQTMQNYAFDGFTLLGLCLCAYGIVMVGRHALGVFHEIHMG
;
A
#
# COMPACT_ATOMS: atom_id res chain seq x y z
N MET A 1 -34.40 5.68 6.67
CA MET A 1 -33.92 5.27 8.01
C MET A 1 -33.11 3.97 8.02
N MET A 2 -33.53 2.92 7.29
CA MET A 2 -32.81 1.62 7.28
C MET A 2 -31.48 1.65 6.48
N LEU A 3 -31.44 2.35 5.34
CA LEU A 3 -30.26 2.46 4.49
C LEU A 3 -29.07 3.20 5.15
N TYR A 4 -29.38 4.24 5.95
CA TYR A 4 -28.38 5.02 6.68
C TYR A 4 -27.70 4.19 7.79
N ARG A 5 -28.44 3.30 8.44
CA ARG A 5 -27.89 2.37 9.43
C ARG A 5 -26.93 1.38 8.79
N LEU A 6 -27.28 0.80 7.65
CA LEU A 6 -26.43 -0.12 6.91
C LEU A 6 -25.12 0.55 6.45
N PHE A 7 -25.19 1.79 5.98
CA PHE A 7 -24.00 2.54 5.56
C PHE A 7 -23.10 2.89 6.76
N SER A 8 -23.68 3.36 7.89
CA SER A 8 -22.91 3.60 9.11
C SER A 8 -22.29 2.32 9.69
N GLN A 9 -22.98 1.18 9.56
CA GLN A 9 -22.48 -0.13 9.99
C GLN A 9 -21.37 -0.63 9.08
N ALA A 10 -21.42 -0.38 7.77
CA ALA A 10 -20.35 -0.71 6.84
C ALA A 10 -19.08 0.11 7.11
N VAL A 11 -19.23 1.41 7.38
CA VAL A 11 -18.11 2.30 7.74
C VAL A 11 -17.53 1.93 9.11
N ALA A 12 -18.38 1.68 10.11
CA ALA A 12 -17.96 1.23 11.43
C ALA A 12 -17.27 -0.14 11.39
N PHE A 13 -17.72 -1.05 10.51
CA PHE A 13 -17.06 -2.34 10.26
C PHE A 13 -15.66 -2.15 9.67
N PHE A 14 -15.51 -1.25 8.70
CA PHE A 14 -14.21 -0.91 8.11
C PHE A 14 -13.28 -0.24 9.13
N GLN A 15 -13.82 0.63 10.00
CA GLN A 15 -13.07 1.32 11.05
C GLN A 15 -12.65 0.37 12.19
N SER A 16 -13.53 -0.57 12.57
CA SER A 16 -13.25 -1.57 13.61
C SER A 16 -12.23 -2.61 13.16
N ARG A 17 -12.18 -2.93 11.85
CA ARG A 17 -11.23 -3.91 11.28
C ARG A 17 -9.88 -3.31 10.85
N ARG A 18 -9.65 -2.00 11.04
CA ARG A 18 -8.35 -1.37 10.73
C ARG A 18 -7.18 -2.09 11.40
N LEU A 19 -7.36 -2.51 12.66
CA LEU A 19 -6.35 -3.25 13.41
C LEU A 19 -6.08 -4.64 12.84
N ILE A 20 -7.11 -5.32 12.31
CA ILE A 20 -6.97 -6.64 11.67
C ILE A 20 -6.19 -6.52 10.36
N VAL A 21 -6.45 -5.48 9.57
CA VAL A 21 -5.70 -5.21 8.33
C VAL A 21 -4.25 -4.84 8.65
N LEU A 22 -4.00 -4.02 9.67
CA LEU A 22 -2.63 -3.71 10.11
C LEU A 22 -1.89 -4.95 10.62
N MET A 23 -2.57 -5.85 11.34
CA MET A 23 -1.98 -7.12 11.80
C MET A 23 -1.72 -8.09 10.64
N ALA A 24 -2.62 -8.16 9.65
CA ALA A 24 -2.44 -9.01 8.47
C ALA A 24 -1.27 -8.57 7.57
N VAL A 25 -0.90 -7.29 7.62
CA VAL A 25 0.24 -6.73 6.89
C VAL A 25 1.49 -6.62 7.78
N SER A 26 1.38 -6.86 9.09
CA SER A 26 2.54 -6.76 9.97
C SER A 26 3.55 -7.87 9.65
N PRO A 27 4.80 -7.54 9.29
CA PRO A 27 5.82 -8.55 9.09
C PRO A 27 6.04 -9.29 10.42
N GLY A 28 6.17 -10.61 10.37
CA GLY A 28 6.40 -11.43 11.56
C GLY A 28 7.65 -11.00 12.32
N SER A 29 7.66 -11.23 13.63
CA SER A 29 8.81 -10.95 14.51
C SER A 29 10.06 -11.69 14.03
N ALA A 30 11.08 -10.94 13.60
CA ALA A 30 12.37 -11.47 13.18
C ALA A 30 13.34 -11.54 14.36
N PHE A 31 13.90 -12.72 14.61
CA PHE A 31 15.03 -12.92 15.52
C PHE A 31 16.32 -12.45 14.84
N ALA A 32 17.22 -11.79 15.56
CA ALA A 32 18.46 -11.23 15.04
C ALA A 32 19.51 -12.33 14.74
N VAL A 33 19.25 -13.12 13.71
CA VAL A 33 20.30 -13.75 12.89
C VAL A 33 20.49 -12.82 11.69
N LEU A 34 21.72 -12.55 11.24
CA LEU A 34 21.95 -11.65 10.11
C LEU A 34 21.37 -12.34 8.84
N PRO A 35 20.19 -11.95 8.34
CA PRO A 35 19.58 -12.66 7.22
C PRO A 35 20.45 -12.43 5.98
N ALA A 36 20.65 -13.47 5.18
CA ALA A 36 21.31 -13.28 3.88
C ALA A 36 20.50 -12.27 3.06
N ALA A 37 21.20 -11.35 2.37
CA ALA A 37 20.54 -10.41 1.49
C ALA A 37 19.74 -11.18 0.43
N GLN A 38 18.45 -10.87 0.31
CA GLN A 38 17.58 -11.47 -0.70
C GLN A 38 18.15 -11.15 -2.08
N ALA A 39 18.31 -12.16 -2.93
CA ALA A 39 18.78 -11.95 -4.30
C ALA A 39 17.82 -11.02 -5.07
N PRO A 40 18.33 -10.22 -6.03
CA PRO A 40 17.47 -9.42 -6.90
C PRO A 40 16.46 -10.32 -7.62
N THR A 41 15.28 -9.80 -7.93
CA THR A 41 14.20 -10.56 -8.62
C THR A 41 14.67 -11.14 -9.95
N ARG A 42 15.67 -10.51 -10.58
CA ARG A 42 16.28 -10.92 -11.86
C ARG A 42 17.63 -11.64 -11.71
N GLY A 43 17.98 -12.02 -10.48
CA GLY A 43 19.28 -12.62 -10.15
C GLY A 43 20.42 -11.59 -10.07
N THR A 44 21.60 -12.06 -9.68
CA THR A 44 22.78 -11.21 -9.46
C THR A 44 23.51 -10.85 -10.76
N GLY A 45 23.34 -11.61 -11.85
CA GLY A 45 24.12 -11.41 -13.06
C GLY A 45 25.58 -11.82 -12.89
N THR A 46 26.44 -11.43 -13.84
CA THR A 46 27.86 -11.87 -13.92
C THR A 46 28.84 -10.86 -13.34
N SER A 47 28.43 -9.60 -13.14
CA SER A 47 29.27 -8.52 -12.62
C SER A 47 28.57 -7.76 -11.50
N PHE A 48 29.34 -7.16 -10.59
CA PHE A 48 28.80 -6.38 -9.48
C PHE A 48 27.91 -5.21 -9.95
N ALA A 49 28.30 -4.54 -11.04
CA ALA A 49 27.51 -3.46 -11.63
C ALA A 49 26.12 -3.95 -12.09
N GLN A 50 26.04 -5.16 -12.65
CA GLN A 50 24.78 -5.77 -13.04
C GLN A 50 23.90 -6.12 -11.82
N THR A 51 24.49 -6.63 -10.74
CA THR A 51 23.77 -6.86 -9.48
C THR A 51 23.12 -5.57 -8.97
N MET A 52 23.87 -4.46 -8.99
CA MET A 52 23.37 -3.15 -8.53
C MET A 52 22.24 -2.64 -9.42
N GLN A 53 22.34 -2.79 -10.74
CA GLN A 53 21.27 -2.42 -11.67
C GLN A 53 20.00 -3.23 -11.43
N ASN A 54 20.13 -4.52 -11.15
CA ASN A 54 18.98 -5.39 -10.88
C ASN A 54 18.28 -4.99 -9.56
N TYR A 55 19.03 -4.65 -8.51
CA TYR A 55 18.43 -4.07 -7.29
C TYR A 55 17.78 -2.71 -7.54
N ALA A 56 18.39 -1.85 -8.36
CA ALA A 56 17.82 -0.56 -8.71
C ALA A 56 16.48 -0.72 -9.45
N PHE A 57 16.39 -1.70 -10.35
CA PHE A 57 15.15 -2.01 -11.05
C PHE A 57 14.02 -2.41 -10.09
N ASP A 58 14.32 -3.27 -9.12
CA ASP A 58 13.34 -3.68 -8.11
C ASP A 58 12.90 -2.46 -7.28
N GLY A 59 13.84 -1.57 -6.93
CA GLY A 59 13.55 -0.30 -6.27
C GLY A 59 12.60 0.60 -7.07
N PHE A 60 12.87 0.81 -8.36
CA PHE A 60 11.98 1.60 -9.23
C PHE A 60 10.61 0.95 -9.43
N THR A 61 10.55 -0.38 -9.46
CA THR A 61 9.28 -1.10 -9.54
C THR A 61 8.41 -0.84 -8.31
N LEU A 62 9.00 -0.92 -7.11
CA LEU A 62 8.31 -0.59 -5.86
C LEU A 62 7.89 0.88 -5.81
N LEU A 63 8.76 1.81 -6.26
CA LEU A 63 8.40 3.22 -6.36
C LEU A 63 7.21 3.44 -7.32
N GLY A 64 7.21 2.77 -8.48
CA GLY A 64 6.09 2.80 -9.42
C GLY A 64 4.77 2.35 -8.79
N LEU A 65 4.80 1.26 -8.02
CA LEU A 65 3.62 0.78 -7.27
C LEU A 65 3.13 1.80 -6.25
N CYS A 66 4.04 2.44 -5.50
CA CYS A 66 3.68 3.51 -4.56
C CYS A 66 3.05 4.72 -5.27
N LEU A 67 3.57 5.12 -6.42
CA LEU A 67 3.02 6.23 -7.21
C LEU A 67 1.63 5.90 -7.76
N CYS A 68 1.41 4.69 -8.25
CA CYS A 68 0.09 4.21 -8.68
C CYS A 68 -0.92 4.25 -7.52
N ALA A 69 -0.53 3.73 -6.34
CA ALA A 69 -1.37 3.76 -5.16
C ALA A 69 -1.71 5.20 -4.75
N TYR A 70 -0.73 6.11 -4.77
CA TYR A 70 -0.94 7.52 -4.49
C TYR A 70 -1.93 8.17 -5.47
N GLY A 71 -1.82 7.88 -6.77
CA GLY A 71 -2.74 8.38 -7.79
C GLY A 71 -4.20 8.00 -7.51
N ILE A 72 -4.45 6.73 -7.13
CA ILE A 72 -5.79 6.26 -6.78
C ILE A 72 -6.34 7.04 -5.56
N VAL A 73 -5.53 7.23 -4.53
CA VAL A 73 -5.95 7.98 -3.33
C VAL A 73 -6.20 9.45 -3.66
N MET A 74 -5.38 10.08 -4.50
CA MET A 74 -5.54 11.47 -4.92
C MET A 74 -6.86 11.69 -5.66
N VAL A 75 -7.18 10.83 -6.62
CA VAL A 75 -8.46 10.89 -7.36
C VAL A 75 -9.64 10.69 -6.41
N GLY A 76 -9.56 9.70 -5.50
CA GLY A 76 -10.62 9.47 -4.52
C GLY A 76 -10.87 10.67 -3.61
N ARG A 77 -9.81 11.32 -3.13
CA ARG A 77 -9.92 12.54 -2.32
C ARG A 77 -10.54 13.70 -3.12
N HIS A 78 -10.16 13.87 -4.39
CA HIS A 78 -10.73 14.91 -5.23
C HIS A 78 -12.22 14.70 -5.48
N ALA A 79 -12.63 13.47 -5.79
CA ALA A 79 -14.05 13.13 -5.98
C ALA A 79 -14.87 13.45 -4.72
N LEU A 80 -14.39 13.05 -3.54
CA LEU A 80 -15.06 13.35 -2.27
C LEU A 80 -15.17 14.85 -1.99
N GLY A 81 -14.18 15.65 -2.39
CA GLY A 81 -14.22 17.11 -2.29
C GLY A 81 -15.39 17.71 -3.07
N VAL A 82 -15.50 17.35 -4.36
CA VAL A 82 -16.59 17.84 -5.23
C VAL A 82 -17.96 17.40 -4.70
N PHE A 83 -18.11 16.15 -4.26
CA PHE A 83 -19.37 15.68 -3.67
C PHE A 83 -19.73 16.46 -2.40
N HIS A 84 -18.74 16.80 -1.58
CA HIS A 84 -18.99 17.54 -0.34
C HIS A 84 -19.42 18.98 -0.60
N GLU A 85 -18.85 19.63 -1.61
CA GLU A 85 -19.25 20.98 -2.04
C GLU A 85 -20.70 21.02 -2.53
N ILE A 86 -21.13 20.05 -3.34
CA ILE A 86 -22.53 19.96 -3.83
C ILE A 86 -23.50 19.67 -2.67
N HIS A 87 -23.07 18.95 -1.64
CA HIS A 87 -23.94 18.56 -0.53
C HIS A 87 -24.13 19.68 0.51
N MET A 88 -23.19 20.63 0.57
CA MET A 88 -23.20 21.76 1.51
C MET A 88 -23.64 23.08 0.88
N GLY A 89 -23.72 23.13 -0.46
CA GLY A 89 -24.23 24.27 -1.25
C GLY A 89 -25.74 24.24 -1.45
#